data_AF-A0A6G3LDK5-F1
#
_entry.id   AF-A0A6G3LDK5-F1
#
_cell.length_a   1.000
_cell.length_b   1.000
_cell.length_c   1.000
_cell.angle_alpha   90.00
_cell.angle_beta   90.00
_cell.angle_gamma   90.00
#
_symmetry.space_group_name_H-M   'P 1'
#
loop_
_entity.id
_entity.type
_entity.pdbx_description
1 polymer ?
#
loop_
_entity_poly.entity_id
_entity_poly.type
_entity_poly.pdbx_seq_one_letter_code
_entity_poly.pdbx_strand_id
1 'polypeptide(L)'
;MKLKSIYEDEDVVVEVGPHDDEIPGLIMDLFKRKKRPMTWQQLREHFSAVIGEDRLRRALRQLVKEEKLVQLNRTTYADPDTLTPEMIEELEAKRMIYSARAR
;
A
#
# COMPACT_ATOMS: atom_id res chain seq x y z
N MET A 1 -48.18 -9.81 -27.75
CA MET A 1 -46.97 -9.30 -28.45
C MET A 1 -45.89 -9.15 -27.39
N LYS A 2 -44.80 -9.96 -27.43
CA LYS A 2 -43.76 -9.97 -26.38
C LYS A 2 -42.63 -9.02 -26.77
N LEU A 3 -42.28 -8.10 -25.87
CA LEU A 3 -41.10 -7.24 -25.96
C LEU A 3 -39.84 -8.10 -25.95
N LYS A 4 -38.95 -7.87 -26.93
CA LYS A 4 -37.62 -8.45 -27.02
C LYS A 4 -36.69 -7.49 -26.28
N SER A 5 -36.28 -7.83 -25.07
CA SER A 5 -35.29 -7.04 -24.32
C SER A 5 -33.93 -7.19 -24.99
N ILE A 6 -33.37 -6.07 -25.43
CA ILE A 6 -31.97 -5.92 -25.84
C ILE A 6 -31.24 -5.52 -24.56
N TYR A 7 -30.36 -6.39 -24.06
CA TYR A 7 -29.35 -6.01 -23.08
C TYR A 7 -28.03 -5.98 -23.84
N GLU A 8 -27.50 -4.76 -24.03
CA GLU A 8 -26.11 -4.51 -24.37
C GLU A 8 -25.34 -4.64 -23.05
N ASP A 9 -24.75 -5.80 -22.80
CA ASP A 9 -23.90 -5.98 -21.62
C ASP A 9 -22.56 -5.28 -21.88
N GLU A 10 -22.32 -4.26 -21.04
CA GLU A 10 -21.14 -3.41 -21.00
C GLU A 10 -19.85 -4.24 -21.04
N ASP A 11 -18.96 -3.92 -21.98
CA ASP A 11 -17.65 -4.54 -22.13
C ASP A 11 -16.84 -4.45 -20.83
N VAL A 12 -16.76 -5.56 -20.09
CA VAL A 12 -15.86 -5.69 -18.94
C VAL A 12 -14.42 -5.69 -19.46
N VAL A 13 -13.72 -4.57 -19.29
CA VAL A 13 -12.27 -4.51 -19.57
C VAL A 13 -11.54 -5.22 -18.42
N VAL A 14 -11.09 -6.45 -18.70
CA VAL A 14 -10.22 -7.21 -17.77
C VAL A 14 -8.79 -6.73 -17.98
N GLU A 15 -8.31 -5.83 -17.13
CA GLU A 15 -6.89 -5.50 -17.06
C GLU A 15 -6.14 -6.56 -16.23
N VAL A 16 -5.08 -7.11 -16.79
CA VAL A 16 -4.21 -8.05 -16.08
C VAL A 16 -3.42 -7.27 -15.02
N GLY A 17 -3.70 -7.52 -13.74
CA GLY A 17 -2.90 -6.96 -12.65
C GLY A 17 -1.45 -7.46 -12.68
N PRO A 18 -0.51 -6.76 -12.02
CA PRO A 18 0.91 -7.13 -12.05
C PRO A 18 1.17 -8.55 -11.57
N HIS A 19 2.23 -9.14 -12.13
CA HIS A 19 2.80 -10.41 -11.68
C HIS A 19 3.50 -10.26 -10.32
N ASP A 20 3.60 -11.36 -9.58
CA ASP A 20 4.10 -11.33 -8.19
C ASP A 20 5.55 -10.82 -8.07
N ASP A 21 6.37 -11.03 -9.10
CA ASP A 21 7.75 -10.57 -9.21
C ASP A 21 7.87 -9.06 -9.52
N GLU A 22 6.83 -8.45 -10.09
CA GLU A 22 6.78 -7.00 -10.39
C GLU A 22 6.36 -6.16 -9.18
N ILE A 23 5.53 -6.73 -8.28
CA ILE A 23 4.94 -6.03 -7.13
C ILE A 23 5.99 -5.35 -6.23
N PRO A 24 7.11 -5.99 -5.85
CA PRO A 24 8.14 -5.33 -5.04
C PRO A 24 8.69 -4.06 -5.69
N GLY A 25 8.88 -4.07 -7.02
CA GLY A 25 9.33 -2.93 -7.78
C GLY A 25 8.33 -1.76 -7.70
N LEU A 26 7.04 -2.04 -7.91
CA LEU A 26 5.97 -1.04 -7.82
C LEU A 26 5.89 -0.39 -6.42
N ILE A 27 6.07 -1.18 -5.36
CA ILE A 27 6.09 -0.67 -3.99
C ILE A 27 7.28 0.26 -3.76
N MET A 28 8.49 -0.15 -4.16
CA MET A 28 9.69 0.68 -4.00
C MET A 28 9.58 1.99 -4.80
N ASP A 29 9.00 1.93 -6.00
CA ASP A 29 8.72 3.10 -6.82
C ASP A 29 7.78 4.09 -6.12
N LEU A 30 6.75 3.59 -5.43
CA LEU A 30 5.86 4.43 -4.63
C LEU A 30 6.63 5.13 -3.50
N PHE A 31 7.46 4.40 -2.75
CA PHE A 31 8.25 4.99 -1.67
C PHE A 31 9.24 6.05 -2.17
N LYS A 32 9.97 5.78 -3.26
CA LYS A 32 10.87 6.75 -3.90
C LYS A 32 10.17 8.04 -4.33
N ARG A 33 8.93 7.92 -4.82
CA ARG A 33 8.11 9.08 -5.24
C ARG A 33 7.54 9.85 -4.05
N LYS A 34 7.06 9.15 -3.02
CA LYS A 34 6.38 9.76 -1.88
C LYS A 34 7.35 10.29 -0.82
N LYS A 35 8.55 9.72 -0.70
CA LYS A 35 9.62 10.09 0.25
C LYS A 35 9.10 10.28 1.69
N ARG A 36 8.20 9.38 2.11
CA ARG A 36 7.59 9.41 3.45
C ARG A 36 7.16 8.01 3.89
N PRO A 37 7.12 7.75 5.19
CA PRO A 37 6.52 6.54 5.74
C PRO A 37 5.06 6.41 5.32
N MET A 38 4.64 5.18 5.04
CA MET A 38 3.27 4.86 4.63
C MET A 38 2.71 3.74 5.49
N THR A 39 1.44 3.87 5.86
CA THR A 39 0.72 2.84 6.61
C THR A 39 0.21 1.74 5.68
N TRP A 40 -0.04 0.56 6.24
CA TRP A 40 -0.69 -0.57 5.58
C TRP A 40 -2.00 -0.13 4.92
N GLN A 41 -2.79 0.69 5.62
CA GLN A 41 -4.03 1.20 5.07
C GLN A 41 -3.79 2.04 3.81
N GLN A 42 -2.83 2.97 3.84
CA GLN A 42 -2.49 3.80 2.69
C GLN A 42 -1.97 2.98 1.51
N LEU A 43 -1.14 1.97 1.78
CA LEU A 43 -0.61 1.07 0.74
C LEU A 43 -1.74 0.23 0.13
N ARG A 44 -2.63 -0.31 0.97
CA ARG A 44 -3.80 -1.08 0.55
C ARG A 44 -4.75 -0.24 -0.31
N GLU A 45 -5.05 0.98 0.11
CA GLU A 45 -5.87 1.92 -0.66
C GLU A 45 -5.20 2.30 -1.99
N HIS A 46 -3.88 2.45 -2.02
CA HIS A 46 -3.16 2.79 -3.25
C HIS A 46 -3.15 1.65 -4.27
N PHE A 47 -3.02 0.40 -3.81
CA PHE A 47 -2.83 -0.75 -4.68
C PHE A 47 -4.08 -1.62 -4.89
N SER A 48 -5.18 -1.40 -4.17
CA SER A 48 -6.34 -2.32 -4.15
C SER A 48 -6.97 -2.59 -5.52
N ALA A 49 -6.85 -1.67 -6.46
CA ALA A 49 -7.39 -1.84 -7.82
C ALA A 49 -6.62 -2.88 -8.65
N VAL A 50 -5.32 -3.06 -8.37
CA VAL A 50 -4.42 -3.86 -9.24
C VAL A 50 -3.72 -4.98 -8.48
N ILE A 51 -3.56 -4.87 -7.16
CA ILE A 51 -2.86 -5.84 -6.31
C ILE A 51 -3.78 -6.32 -5.20
N GLY A 52 -3.97 -7.65 -5.11
CA GLY A 52 -4.67 -8.27 -4.00
C GLY A 52 -3.91 -8.13 -2.68
N GLU A 53 -4.62 -8.00 -1.57
CA GLU A 53 -4.01 -7.72 -0.26
C GLU A 53 -2.98 -8.76 0.18
N ASP A 54 -3.21 -10.06 -0.10
CA ASP A 54 -2.24 -11.10 0.25
C ASP A 54 -0.91 -10.91 -0.51
N ARG A 55 -0.99 -10.60 -1.80
CA ARG A 55 0.18 -10.36 -2.64
C ARG A 55 0.96 -9.13 -2.19
N LEU A 56 0.25 -8.05 -1.88
CA LEU A 56 0.85 -6.84 -1.28
C LEU A 56 1.55 -7.17 0.04
N ARG A 57 0.92 -7.97 0.90
CA ARG A 57 1.51 -8.39 2.19
C ARG A 57 2.75 -9.26 2.00
N ARG A 58 2.74 -10.20 1.04
CA ARG A 58 3.91 -11.02 0.69
C ARG A 58 5.07 -10.15 0.23
N ALA A 59 4.83 -9.23 -0.70
CA ALA A 59 5.85 -8.33 -1.22
C ALA A 59 6.41 -7.38 -0.14
N LEU A 60 5.57 -6.80 0.72
CA LEU A 60 6.06 -5.97 1.84
C LEU A 60 6.96 -6.76 2.80
N ARG A 61 6.57 -8.00 3.15
CA ARG A 61 7.41 -8.87 4.00
C ARG A 61 8.74 -9.21 3.32
N GLN A 62 8.72 -9.46 2.02
CA GLN A 62 9.94 -9.69 1.24
C GLN A 62 10.86 -8.47 1.29
N LEU A 63 10.34 -7.28 0.98
CA LEU A 63 11.12 -6.04 0.98
C LEU A 63 11.72 -5.72 2.37
N VAL A 64 10.96 -5.99 3.45
CA VAL A 64 11.48 -5.84 4.82
C VAL A 64 12.57 -6.87 5.11
N LYS A 65 12.39 -8.13 4.70
CA LYS A 65 13.40 -9.19 4.88
C LYS A 65 14.69 -8.89 4.10
N GLU A 66 14.57 -8.26 2.95
CA GLU A 66 15.69 -7.82 2.10
C GLU A 66 16.28 -6.47 2.52
N GLU A 67 15.84 -5.90 3.65
CA GLU A 67 16.30 -4.59 4.18
C GLU A 67 16.05 -3.40 3.23
N LYS A 68 15.25 -3.58 2.18
CA LYS A 68 14.84 -2.52 1.24
C LYS A 68 13.77 -1.60 1.82
N LEU A 69 13.00 -2.09 2.79
CA LEU A 69 12.08 -1.30 3.60
C LEU A 69 12.32 -1.60 5.08
N VAL A 70 12.04 -0.62 5.92
CA VAL A 70 11.97 -0.81 7.37
C VAL A 70 10.52 -0.74 7.82
N GLN A 71 10.15 -1.63 8.75
CA GLN A 71 8.85 -1.59 9.40
C GLN A 71 8.98 -0.83 10.73
N LEU A 72 8.45 0.40 10.78
CA LEU A 72 8.56 1.30 11.93
C LEU A 72 7.65 0.89 13.10
N ASN A 73 6.52 0.27 12.78
CA ASN A 73 5.57 -0.31 13.73
C ASN A 73 4.70 -1.35 13.02
N ARG A 74 3.70 -1.90 13.72
CA ARG A 74 2.82 -2.97 13.19
C ARG A 74 2.22 -2.67 11.81
N THR A 75 1.99 -1.41 11.48
CA THR A 75 1.31 -1.01 10.24
C THR A 75 2.11 -0.04 9.38
N THR A 76 3.23 0.50 9.81
CA THR A 76 3.93 1.58 9.08
C THR A 76 5.26 1.11 8.51
N TYR A 77 5.49 1.43 7.24
CA TYR A 77 6.69 1.07 6.48
C TYR A 77 7.37 2.34 5.96
N ALA A 78 8.68 2.30 5.81
CA ALA A 78 9.46 3.39 5.25
C ALA A 78 10.64 2.87 4.41
N ASP A 79 11.07 3.67 3.45
CA ASP A 79 12.35 3.49 2.77
C ASP A 79 13.46 4.05 3.66
N PRO A 80 14.45 3.21 4.08
CA PRO A 80 15.52 3.62 4.99
C PRO A 80 16.34 4.80 4.45
N ASP A 81 16.51 4.93 3.13
CA ASP A 81 17.32 5.98 2.52
C ASP A 81 16.65 7.37 2.64
N THR A 82 15.33 7.39 2.85
CA THR A 82 14.54 8.63 2.95
C THR A 82 14.05 8.93 4.36
N LEU A 83 14.29 8.03 5.31
CA LEU A 83 13.78 8.13 6.66
C LEU A 83 14.67 9.05 7.50
N THR A 84 14.13 10.20 7.92
CA THR A 84 14.83 11.15 8.80
C THR A 84 14.40 11.00 10.27
N PRO A 85 15.25 11.40 11.24
CA PRO A 85 14.86 11.44 12.65
C PRO A 85 13.60 12.29 12.92
N GLU A 86 13.47 13.44 12.26
CA GLU A 86 12.31 14.33 12.39
C GLU A 86 11.01 13.63 12.00
N MET A 87 11.03 12.84 10.92
CA MET A 87 9.86 12.07 10.48
C MET A 87 9.50 10.97 11.48
N ILE A 88 10.49 10.38 12.15
CA ILE A 88 10.25 9.40 13.22
C ILE A 88 9.58 10.10 14.40
N GLU A 89 10.14 11.21 14.88
CA GLU A 89 9.59 11.99 15.99
C GLU A 89 8.16 12.45 15.72
N GLU A 90 7.85 12.91 14.51
CA GLU A 90 6.50 13.30 14.11
C GLU A 90 5.50 12.13 14.22
N LEU A 91 5.91 10.94 13.77
CA LEU A 91 5.07 9.73 13.86
C LEU A 91 4.82 9.32 15.31
N GLU A 92 5.84 9.43 16.17
CA GLU A 92 5.72 9.13 17.59
C GLU A 92 4.82 10.13 18.32
N ALA A 93 5.00 11.43 18.05
CA ALA A 93 4.17 12.49 18.61
C ALA A 93 2.69 12.30 18.24
N LYS A 94 2.41 12.02 16.96
CA LYS A 94 1.04 11.69 16.51
C LYS A 94 0.49 10.49 17.27
N ARG A 95 1.27 9.40 17.41
CA ARG A 95 0.86 8.20 18.14
C ARG A 95 0.49 8.50 19.60
N MET A 96 1.28 9.33 20.28
CA MET A 96 1.01 9.75 21.67
C MET A 96 -0.28 10.57 21.79
N ILE A 97 -0.55 11.48 20.85
CA ILE A 97 -1.79 12.27 20.86
C ILE A 97 -3.01 11.36 20.69
N TYR A 98 -2.96 10.43 19.74
CA TYR A 98 -4.08 9.52 19.49
C TYR A 98 -4.33 8.57 20.66
N SER A 99 -3.27 8.06 21.32
CA SER A 99 -3.43 7.18 22.49
C SER A 99 -3.95 7.94 23.73
N ALA A 100 -3.67 9.24 23.84
CA ALA A 100 -4.22 10.08 24.90
C ALA A 100 -5.71 10.40 24.72
N ARG A 101 -6.19 10.50 23.47
CA ARG A 101 -7.59 10.82 23.15
C ARG A 101 -8.55 9.63 23.19
N ALA A 102 -8.04 8.40 23.22
CA ALA A 102 -8.84 7.18 23.25
C ALA A 102 -9.20 6.70 24.68
N ARG A 103 -8.86 7.50 25.70
CA ARG A 103 -9.21 7.31 27.11
C ARG A 103 -10.17 8.39 27.55
#